data_AF-A0A418GG11-F1
#
_entry.id   AF-A0A418GG11-F1
#
_cell.length_a   1.000
_cell.length_b   1.000
_cell.length_c   1.000
_cell.angle_alpha   90.00
_cell.angle_beta   90.00
_cell.angle_gamma   90.00
#
_symmetry.space_group_name_H-M   'P 1'
#
loop_
_entity.id
_entity.type
_entity.pdbx_description
1 polymer ?
#
loop_
_entity_poly.entity_id
_entity_poly.type
_entity_poly.pdbx_seq_one_letter_code
_entity_poly.pdbx_strand_id
1 'polypeptide(L)'
;IIEVARLSSAQPTAGTGYELDAIAAVVLGGTSLAGGKGRIVGTLIGALILGFLNNGLNLLGVSSYYQMIVKAVVILLAVLVDNKKQ
;
A
#
# COMPACT_ATOMS: atom_id res chain seq x y z
N ILE A 1 -14.93 -22.64 23.59
CA ILE A 1 -15.94 -21.89 22.81
C ILE A 1 -15.46 -20.49 22.42
N ILE A 2 -14.55 -19.83 23.17
CA ILE A 2 -14.05 -18.49 22.79
C ILE A 2 -12.90 -18.53 21.75
N GLU A 3 -12.04 -19.54 21.75
CA GLU A 3 -10.88 -19.63 20.83
C GLU A 3 -11.20 -20.21 19.42
N VAL A 4 -12.34 -20.88 19.25
CA VAL A 4 -12.72 -21.51 17.96
C VAL A 4 -13.32 -20.49 16.98
N ALA A 5 -13.67 -19.29 17.45
CA ALA A 5 -14.06 -18.16 16.59
C ALA A 5 -12.86 -17.51 15.85
N ARG A 6 -11.63 -18.00 16.06
CA ARG A 6 -10.47 -17.70 15.20
C ARG A 6 -10.61 -18.27 13.78
N LEU A 7 -11.71 -19.00 13.50
CA LEU A 7 -12.16 -19.45 12.18
C LEU A 7 -13.01 -18.44 11.41
N SER A 8 -13.16 -17.19 11.85
CA SER A 8 -13.44 -16.08 10.92
C SER A 8 -12.13 -15.63 10.24
N SER A 9 -11.39 -16.63 9.75
CA SER A 9 -9.97 -16.64 9.38
C SER A 9 -9.68 -16.12 7.99
N ALA A 10 -10.49 -15.19 7.53
CA ALA A 10 -10.27 -14.29 6.42
C ALA A 10 -11.45 -13.34 6.52
N GLN A 11 -11.28 -12.24 7.26
CA GLN A 11 -12.13 -11.09 7.02
C GLN A 11 -12.06 -10.86 5.50
N PRO A 12 -13.13 -10.99 4.70
CA PRO A 12 -13.06 -10.76 3.26
C PRO A 12 -12.56 -9.34 2.97
N THR A 13 -12.69 -8.48 3.98
CA THR A 13 -12.18 -7.13 4.05
C THR A 13 -10.66 -7.02 4.23
N ALA A 14 -9.99 -8.06 4.73
CA ALA A 14 -8.53 -8.05 4.93
C ALA A 14 -7.76 -8.02 3.60
N GLY A 15 -8.34 -8.53 2.51
CA GLY A 15 -7.77 -8.41 1.17
C GLY A 15 -8.09 -7.09 0.48
N THR A 16 -9.15 -6.39 0.90
CA THR A 16 -9.59 -5.14 0.26
C THR A 16 -8.66 -4.02 0.66
N GLY A 17 -7.93 -3.49 -0.32
CA GLY A 17 -6.89 -2.49 -0.12
C GLY A 17 -5.47 -3.03 -0.30
N TYR A 18 -5.23 -4.35 -0.27
CA TYR A 18 -3.91 -4.89 -0.63
C TYR A 18 -3.59 -4.74 -2.12
N GLU A 19 -4.60 -4.78 -2.98
CA GLU A 19 -4.45 -4.45 -4.40
C GLU A 19 -3.99 -2.99 -4.57
N LEU A 20 -4.59 -2.09 -3.78
CA LEU A 20 -4.28 -0.67 -3.81
C LEU A 20 -2.89 -0.39 -3.21
N ASP A 21 -2.52 -1.08 -2.13
CA ASP A 21 -1.18 -1.03 -1.53
C ASP A 21 -0.12 -1.61 -2.48
N ALA A 22 -0.45 -2.68 -3.22
CA ALA A 22 0.44 -3.27 -4.22
C ALA A 22 0.71 -2.29 -5.36
N ILE A 23 -0.34 -1.65 -5.89
CA ILE A 23 -0.22 -0.58 -6.90
C ILE A 23 0.61 0.59 -6.33
N ALA A 24 0.33 1.03 -5.11
CA ALA A 24 1.09 2.10 -4.46
C ALA A 24 2.59 1.77 -4.37
N ALA A 25 2.92 0.52 -4.01
CA ALA A 25 4.30 0.06 -3.83
C ALA A 25 5.10 0.08 -5.14
N VAL A 26 4.49 -0.39 -6.23
CA VAL A 26 5.13 -0.40 -7.56
C VAL A 26 5.32 1.02 -8.09
N VAL A 27 4.34 1.91 -7.92
CA VAL A 27 4.45 3.30 -8.41
C VAL A 27 5.47 4.09 -7.60
N LEU A 28 5.42 3.98 -6.26
CA LEU A 28 6.39 4.62 -5.37
C LEU A 28 7.81 4.10 -5.63
N GLY A 29 7.95 2.81 -5.94
CA GLY A 29 9.20 2.18 -6.34
C GLY A 29 9.73 2.59 -7.73
N GLY A 30 8.99 3.42 -8.47
CA GLY A 30 9.38 3.91 -9.79
C GLY A 30 9.23 2.88 -10.91
N THR A 31 8.38 1.87 -10.72
CA THR A 31 8.01 0.95 -11.80
C THR A 31 6.80 1.49 -12.55
N SER A 32 6.94 1.62 -13.88
CA SER A 32 5.94 2.24 -14.75
C SER A 32 4.63 1.46 -14.77
N LEU A 33 3.50 2.16 -14.59
CA LEU A 33 2.15 1.59 -14.70
C LEU A 33 1.74 1.25 -16.13
N ALA A 34 2.26 1.99 -17.12
CA ALA A 34 1.91 1.85 -18.54
C ALA A 34 2.63 0.69 -19.25
N GLY A 35 3.53 -0.01 -18.56
CA GLY A 35 4.36 -1.07 -19.14
C GLY A 35 5.64 -0.51 -19.74
N GLY A 36 6.71 -0.51 -18.95
CA GLY A 36 8.02 -0.01 -19.35
C GLY A 36 9.03 -0.11 -18.21
N LYS A 37 10.31 -0.34 -18.56
CA LYS A 37 11.48 -0.55 -17.70
C LYS A 37 11.31 -0.17 -16.20
N GLY A 38 10.84 -1.13 -15.41
CA GLY A 38 10.84 -1.07 -13.95
C GLY A 38 11.91 -2.00 -13.36
N ARG A 39 12.53 -1.61 -12.24
CA ARG A 39 13.47 -2.47 -11.51
C ARG A 39 12.78 -3.09 -10.28
N ILE A 40 12.88 -4.42 -10.13
CA ILE A 40 12.36 -5.16 -8.96
C ILE A 40 12.87 -4.55 -7.64
N VAL A 41 14.13 -4.11 -7.62
CA VAL A 41 14.75 -3.47 -6.44
C VAL A 41 14.03 -2.19 -6.04
N GLY A 42 13.55 -1.40 -7.01
CA GLY A 42 12.76 -0.18 -6.74
C GLY A 42 11.41 -0.51 -6.11
N THR A 43 10.71 -1.52 -6.64
CA THR A 43 9.44 -2.01 -6.09
C THR A 43 9.59 -2.55 -4.66
N LEU A 44 10.67 -3.28 -4.37
CA LEU A 44 10.95 -3.78 -3.02
C LEU A 44 11.12 -2.62 -2.02
N ILE A 45 11.84 -1.56 -2.43
CA ILE A 45 11.99 -0.35 -1.62
C ILE A 45 10.62 0.34 -1.44
N GLY A 46 9.81 0.45 -2.48
CA GLY A 46 8.47 1.01 -2.41
C GLY A 46 7.54 0.25 -1.47
N ALA A 47 7.58 -1.08 -1.52
CA ALA A 47 6.83 -1.97 -0.62
C ALA A 47 7.28 -1.83 0.84
N LEU A 48 8.59 -1.71 1.08
CA LEU A 48 9.13 -1.46 2.42
C LEU A 48 8.66 -0.12 2.97
N ILE A 49 8.64 0.94 2.16
CA ILE A 49 8.18 2.27 2.59
C ILE A 49 6.70 2.22 3.00
N LEU A 50 5.83 1.57 2.22
CA LEU A 50 4.42 1.43 2.58
C LEU A 50 4.20 0.53 3.79
N GLY A 51 4.99 -0.53 3.94
CA GLY A 51 4.98 -1.36 5.13
C GLY A 51 5.37 -0.57 6.38
N PHE A 52 6.39 0.28 6.28
CA PHE A 52 6.82 1.15 7.37
C PHE A 52 5.80 2.25 7.67
N LEU A 53 5.17 2.82 6.65
CA LEU A 53 4.12 3.83 6.80
C LEU A 53 2.88 3.27 7.49
N ASN A 54 2.43 2.08 7.11
CA ASN A 54 1.34 1.37 7.79
C ASN A 54 1.68 1.10 9.26
N ASN A 55 2.88 0.56 9.53
CA ASN A 55 3.30 0.27 10.89
C ASN A 55 3.47 1.55 11.73
N GLY A 56 4.04 2.62 11.14
CA GLY A 56 4.23 3.91 11.80
C GLY A 56 2.91 4.59 12.15
N LEU A 57 1.97 4.64 11.21
CA LEU A 57 0.63 5.20 11.47
C LEU A 57 -0.15 4.37 12.51
N ASN A 58 0.02 3.05 12.48
CA ASN A 58 -0.57 2.16 13.49
C ASN A 58 0.02 2.41 14.89
N LEU A 59 1.35 2.56 14.99
CA LEU A 59 2.04 2.87 16.26
C LEU A 59 1.65 4.24 16.81
N LEU A 60 1.40 5.21 15.93
CA LEU A 60 0.91 6.55 16.28
C LEU A 60 -0.57 6.55 16.72
N GLY A 61 -1.24 5.39 16.72
CA GLY A 61 -2.64 5.26 17.11
C GLY A 61 -3.61 5.93 16.12
N VAL A 62 -3.17 6.14 14.87
CA VAL A 62 -3.99 6.77 13.84
C VAL A 62 -5.08 5.79 13.40
N SER A 63 -6.34 6.20 13.49
CA SER A 63 -7.48 5.38 13.07
C SER A 63 -7.35 4.93 11.62
N SER A 64 -7.81 3.71 11.32
CA SER A 64 -7.78 3.09 9.98
C SER A 64 -8.40 3.98 8.90
N TYR A 65 -9.38 4.82 9.27
CA TYR A 65 -9.98 5.79 8.35
C TYR A 65 -8.96 6.80 7.81
N TYR A 66 -8.14 7.36 8.69
CA TYR A 66 -7.08 8.30 8.31
C TYR A 66 -5.92 7.60 7.59
N GLN A 67 -5.60 6.35 7.97
CA GLN A 67 -4.62 5.56 7.23
C GLN A 67 -5.03 5.37 5.76
N MET A 68 -6.32 5.12 5.49
CA MET A 68 -6.84 5.01 4.13
C MET A 68 -6.73 6.32 3.35
N ILE A 69 -7.02 7.46 4.00
CA ILE A 69 -6.85 8.79 3.37
C ILE A 69 -5.39 9.05 3.02
N VAL A 70 -4.46 8.78 3.95
CA VAL A 70 -3.03 8.99 3.71
C VAL A 70 -2.53 8.10 2.56
N LYS A 71 -2.94 6.83 2.52
CA LYS A 71 -2.63 5.93 1.39
C LYS A 71 -3.14 6.47 0.07
N ALA A 72 -4.39 6.92 0.01
CA ALA A 72 -4.98 7.48 -1.21
C ALA A 72 -4.20 8.71 -1.70
N VAL A 73 -3.76 9.58 -0.78
CA VAL A 73 -2.93 10.76 -1.11
C VAL A 73 -1.55 10.33 -1.64
N VAL A 74 -0.90 9.36 -0.99
CA VAL A 74 0.41 8.84 -1.42
C VAL A 74 0.33 8.28 -2.84
N ILE A 75 -0.72 7.52 -3.15
CA ILE A 75 -0.94 6.97 -4.50
C ILE A 75 -1.14 8.08 -5.51
N LEU A 76 -2.00 9.07 -5.22
CA LEU A 76 -2.25 10.21 -6.10
C LEU A 76 -0.97 10.96 -6.42
N LEU A 77 -0.15 11.25 -5.41
CA LEU A 77 1.15 11.90 -5.60
C LEU A 77 2.10 11.04 -6.44
N ALA A 78 2.17 9.73 -6.15
CA ALA A 78 3.01 8.81 -6.90
C ALA A 78 2.62 8.76 -8.39
N VAL A 79 1.31 8.71 -8.68
CA VAL A 79 0.77 8.70 -10.06
C VAL A 79 1.01 10.03 -10.77
N LEU A 80 0.85 11.17 -10.09
CA LEU A 80 1.11 12.50 -10.66
C LEU A 80 2.59 12.68 -11.02
N VAL A 81 3.50 12.17 -10.18
CA VAL A 81 4.94 12.18 -10.45
C VAL A 81 5.29 11.22 -11.59
N ASP A 82 4.69 10.02 -11.63
CA ASP A 82 4.87 9.05 -12.72
C ASP A 82 4.39 9.62 -14.07
N ASN A 83 3.23 10.26 -14.10
CA ASN A 83 2.69 10.92 -15.31
C ASN A 83 3.56 12.08 -15.80
N LYS A 84 4.25 12.80 -14.91
CA LYS A 84 5.19 13.86 -15.31
C LYS A 84 6.54 13.32 -15.82
N LYS A 85 6.82 12.03 -15.59
CA LYS A 85 8.06 11.37 -15.98
C LYS A 85 7.93 10.52 -17.25
N GLN A 86 6.69 10.28 -17.71
CA GLN A 86 6.35 9.90 -19.09
C GLN A 86 6.78 11.01 -20.06
#